data_AF-A0AAV5HLA1-F1
#
_entry.id   AF-A0AAV5HLA1-F1
#
_cell.length_a   1.000
_cell.length_b   1.000
_cell.length_c   1.000
_cell.angle_alpha   90.00
_cell.angle_beta   90.00
_cell.angle_gamma   90.00
#
_symmetry.space_group_name_H-M   'P 1'
#
loop_
_entity.id
_entity.type
_entity.pdbx_description
1 polymer ?
#
loop_
_entity_poly.entity_id
_entity_poly.type
_entity_poly.pdbx_seq_one_letter_code
_entity_poly.pdbx_strand_id
1 'polypeptide(L)'
;MKVCVGMGVAQLLIWAVWVNVSSHPSRSKLWLFVVGRSLAMLLAVYNFPPYWGFVDAHALWNVANIPLTYLCWGFVREDAEFMTITLLKKVK
;
A
#
# COMPACT_ATOMS: atom_id res chain seq x y z
N MET A 1 -0.73 -7.96 -18.94
CA MET A 1 -0.58 -6.58 -18.42
C MET A 1 -1.90 -5.86 -18.15
N LYS A 2 -2.85 -5.72 -19.10
CA LYS A 2 -4.09 -4.93 -18.89
C LYS A 2 -4.93 -5.35 -17.67
N VAL A 3 -5.08 -6.65 -17.43
CA VAL A 3 -5.82 -7.17 -16.25
C VAL A 3 -5.10 -6.86 -14.94
N CYS A 4 -3.78 -7.08 -14.87
CA CYS A 4 -2.98 -6.76 -13.69
C CYS A 4 -3.01 -5.26 -13.36
N VAL A 5 -2.96 -4.41 -14.39
CA VAL A 5 -3.13 -2.96 -14.24
C VAL A 5 -4.53 -2.65 -13.70
N GLY A 6 -5.58 -3.22 -14.27
CA GLY A 6 -6.95 -3.04 -13.76
C GLY A 6 -7.11 -3.42 -12.29
N MET A 7 -6.55 -4.55 -11.88
CA MET A 7 -6.55 -5.00 -10.48
C MET A 7 -5.78 -4.05 -9.56
N GLY A 8 -4.61 -3.54 -10.01
CA GLY A 8 -3.84 -2.55 -9.26
C GLY A 8 -4.60 -1.25 -9.03
N VAL A 9 -5.30 -0.74 -10.06
CA VAL A 9 -6.10 0.48 -9.97
C VAL A 9 -7.25 0.28 -9.00
N ALA A 10 -7.99 -0.82 -9.13
CA ALA A 10 -9.08 -1.16 -8.22
C ALA A 10 -8.59 -1.21 -6.77
N GLN A 11 -7.43 -1.82 -6.53
CA GLN A 11 -6.89 -1.92 -5.18
C GLN A 11 -6.48 -0.55 -4.63
N LEU A 12 -5.86 0.31 -5.43
CA LEU A 12 -5.56 1.70 -5.02
C LEU A 12 -6.83 2.48 -4.65
N LEU A 13 -7.88 2.38 -5.45
CA LEU A 13 -9.15 3.06 -5.19
C LEU A 13 -9.80 2.57 -3.89
N ILE A 14 -9.82 1.26 -3.67
CA ILE A 14 -10.37 0.68 -2.43
C ILE A 14 -9.63 1.22 -1.21
N TRP A 15 -8.29 1.23 -1.24
CA TRP A 15 -7.49 1.77 -0.14
C TRP A 15 -7.66 3.28 0.03
N ALA A 16 -7.74 4.05 -1.05
CA ALA A 16 -7.94 5.50 -1.00
C ALA A 16 -9.31 5.87 -0.40
N VAL A 17 -10.37 5.17 -0.82
CA VAL A 17 -11.72 5.35 -0.27
C VAL A 17 -11.74 4.98 1.21
N TRP A 18 -11.12 3.85 1.58
CA TRP A 18 -11.05 3.43 2.98
C TRP A 18 -10.33 4.44 3.88
N VAL A 19 -9.19 4.98 3.44
CA VAL A 19 -8.45 6.00 4.18
C VAL A 19 -9.25 7.28 4.36
N ASN A 20 -10.05 7.66 3.36
CA ASN A 20 -10.86 8.86 3.41
C ASN A 20 -12.08 8.71 4.34
N VAL A 21 -12.67 7.51 4.38
CA VAL A 21 -13.85 7.21 5.23
C VAL A 21 -13.45 6.85 6.67
N SER A 22 -12.30 6.19 6.85
CA SER A 22 -11.88 5.68 8.15
C SER A 22 -11.18 6.75 8.98
N SER A 23 -11.79 7.10 10.12
CA SER A 23 -11.20 8.01 11.13
C SER A 23 -10.19 7.29 12.05
N HIS A 24 -9.52 6.24 11.57
CA HIS A 24 -8.59 5.44 12.36
C HIS A 24 -7.34 6.27 12.73
N PRO A 25 -6.76 6.18 13.93
CA PRO A 25 -5.56 6.95 14.30
C PRO A 25 -4.33 6.69 13.40
N SER A 26 -4.31 5.60 12.63
CA SER A 26 -3.20 5.21 11.75
C SER A 26 -3.33 5.68 10.28
N ARG A 27 -4.16 6.69 10.00
CA ARG A 27 -4.39 7.26 8.64
C ARG A 27 -3.10 7.55 7.88
N SER A 28 -2.10 8.11 8.57
CA SER A 28 -0.87 8.57 7.95
C SER A 28 -0.01 7.43 7.39
N LYS A 29 -0.01 6.27 8.05
CA LYS A 29 0.70 5.07 7.56
C LYS A 29 0.00 4.47 6.34
N LEU A 30 -1.33 4.50 6.33
CA LEU A 30 -2.10 4.08 5.17
C LEU A 30 -1.94 5.04 3.98
N TRP A 31 -1.86 6.35 4.22
CA TRP A 31 -1.54 7.32 3.17
C TRP A 31 -0.17 7.05 2.54
N LEU A 32 0.84 6.76 3.36
CA LEU A 32 2.17 6.33 2.89
C LEU A 32 2.10 5.04 2.06
N PHE A 33 1.28 4.07 2.46
CA PHE A 33 1.06 2.86 1.68
C PHE A 33 0.36 3.16 0.33
N VAL A 34 -0.68 3.99 0.31
CA VAL A 34 -1.39 4.36 -0.92
C VAL A 34 -0.48 5.12 -1.88
N VAL A 35 0.30 6.09 -1.37
CA VAL A 35 1.25 6.87 -2.17
C VAL A 35 2.38 5.97 -2.70
N GLY A 36 2.97 5.14 -1.85
CA GLY A 36 4.04 4.21 -2.25
C GLY A 36 3.57 3.21 -3.30
N ARG A 37 2.36 2.69 -3.16
CA ARG A 37 1.76 1.75 -4.11
C ARG A 37 1.38 2.41 -5.45
N SER A 38 0.92 3.66 -5.41
CA SER A 38 0.67 4.46 -6.61
C SER A 38 1.96 4.76 -7.37
N LEU A 39 3.03 5.11 -6.64
CA LEU A 39 4.35 5.35 -7.21
C LEU A 39 4.91 4.08 -7.86
N ALA A 40 4.85 2.94 -7.18
CA ALA A 40 5.23 1.66 -7.78
C ALA A 40 4.47 1.39 -9.09
N MET A 41 3.15 1.64 -9.10
CA MET A 41 2.32 1.44 -10.29
C MET A 41 2.68 2.35 -11.46
N LEU A 42 3.05 3.60 -11.19
CA LEU A 42 3.58 4.52 -12.21
C LEU A 42 4.90 4.00 -12.79
N LEU A 43 5.79 3.46 -11.96
CA LEU A 43 7.06 2.87 -12.43
C LEU A 43 6.84 1.65 -13.31
N ALA A 44 5.86 0.80 -12.99
CA ALA A 44 5.51 -0.35 -13.82
C ALA A 44 5.00 0.04 -15.21
N VAL A 45 4.38 1.22 -15.35
CA VAL A 45 3.87 1.73 -16.63
C VAL A 45 4.95 2.44 -17.44
N TYR A 46 5.91 3.11 -16.78
CA TYR A 46 6.92 3.93 -17.47
C TYR A 46 7.99 3.12 -18.22
N ASN A 47 8.16 1.82 -17.89
CA ASN A 47 8.93 0.81 -18.64
C ASN A 47 10.18 1.36 -19.36
N PHE A 48 11.07 1.99 -18.59
CA PHE A 48 12.30 2.58 -19.11
C PHE A 48 13.39 1.51 -19.28
N PRO A 49 14.19 1.58 -20.36
CA PRO A 49 15.35 0.70 -20.52
C PRO A 49 16.34 0.90 -19.35
N PRO A 50 17.06 -0.15 -18.95
CA PRO A 50 17.90 -0.14 -17.76
C PRO A 50 18.91 1.02 -17.79
N TYR A 51 18.82 1.92 -16.82
CA TYR A 51 19.78 3.00 -16.67
C TYR A 51 21.09 2.37 -16.14
N TRP A 52 22.18 2.58 -16.88
CA TRP A 52 23.50 2.01 -16.58
C TRP A 52 23.61 0.47 -16.60
N GLY A 53 22.59 -0.25 -17.08
CA GLY A 53 22.58 -1.72 -17.11
C GLY A 53 22.23 -2.40 -15.77
N PHE A 54 21.95 -1.64 -14.71
CA PHE A 54 21.65 -2.18 -13.37
C PHE A 54 20.26 -1.80 -12.84
N VAL A 55 19.73 -0.63 -13.22
CA VAL A 55 18.51 -0.08 -12.63
C VAL A 55 17.43 0.01 -13.70
N ASP A 56 16.54 -0.98 -13.73
CA ASP A 56 15.34 -0.96 -14.57
C ASP A 56 14.08 -0.68 -13.73
N ALA A 57 12.95 -0.48 -14.43
CA ALA A 57 11.65 -0.30 -13.79
C ALA A 57 11.27 -1.48 -12.87
N HIS A 58 11.76 -2.69 -13.17
CA HIS A 58 11.47 -3.89 -12.40
C HIS A 58 12.26 -3.97 -11.09
N ALA A 59 13.51 -3.53 -11.09
CA ALA A 59 14.38 -3.44 -9.92
C ALA A 59 13.84 -2.40 -8.94
N LEU A 60 13.44 -1.21 -9.42
CA LEU A 60 12.77 -0.23 -8.56
C LEU A 60 11.43 -0.74 -8.02
N TRP A 61 10.63 -1.43 -8.85
CA TRP A 61 9.40 -2.07 -8.39
C TRP A 61 9.67 -3.04 -7.23
N ASN A 62 10.69 -3.91 -7.38
CA ASN A 62 11.03 -4.88 -6.35
C ASN A 62 11.50 -4.19 -5.05
N VAL A 63 12.37 -3.18 -5.15
CA VAL A 63 12.84 -2.42 -3.99
C VAL A 63 11.70 -1.67 -3.30
N ALA A 64 10.78 -1.06 -4.06
CA ALA A 64 9.64 -0.34 -3.50
C ALA A 64 8.66 -1.27 -2.75
N ASN A 65 8.52 -2.52 -3.17
CA ASN A 65 7.64 -3.48 -2.49
C ASN A 65 8.12 -3.86 -1.09
N ILE A 66 9.43 -3.89 -0.83
CA ILE A 66 9.99 -4.31 0.47
C ILE A 66 9.48 -3.42 1.64
N PRO A 67 9.68 -2.08 1.64
CA PRO A 67 9.16 -1.23 2.70
C PRO A 67 7.63 -1.16 2.68
N LEU A 68 7.01 -1.30 1.51
CA LEU A 68 5.56 -1.27 1.36
C LEU A 68 4.89 -2.47 2.06
N THR A 69 5.47 -3.67 1.96
CA THR A 69 5.00 -4.86 2.68
C THR A 69 5.14 -4.70 4.18
N TYR A 70 6.24 -4.08 4.65
CA TYR A 70 6.42 -3.80 6.07
C TYR A 70 5.36 -2.84 6.61
N LEU A 71 5.05 -1.76 5.87
CA LEU A 71 3.98 -0.83 6.23
C LEU A 71 2.61 -1.51 6.28
N CYS A 72 2.31 -2.39 5.32
CA CYS A 72 1.06 -3.15 5.29
C CYS A 72 0.91 -4.05 6.53
N TRP A 73 1.96 -4.81 6.87
CA TRP A 73 1.93 -5.67 8.06
C TRP A 73 1.85 -4.87 9.37
N GLY A 74 2.51 -3.71 9.44
CA GLY A 74 2.37 -2.80 10.57
C GLY A 74 0.92 -2.31 10.74
N PHE A 75 0.26 -1.94 9.65
CA PHE A 75 -1.16 -1.57 9.66
C PHE A 75 -2.06 -2.71 10.12
N VAL A 76 -1.89 -3.93 9.58
CA VAL A 76 -2.71 -5.10 9.96
C VAL A 76 -2.60 -5.39 11.46
N ARG A 77 -1.40 -5.27 12.03
CA ARG A 77 -1.20 -5.43 13.48
C ARG A 77 -1.96 -4.37 14.29
N GLU A 78 -1.84 -3.10 13.90
CA GLU A 78 -2.51 -1.98 14.57
C GLU A 78 -4.04 -2.07 14.49
N ASP A 79 -4.57 -2.51 13.35
CA ASP A 79 -6.00 -2.73 13.14
C ASP A 79 -6.53 -3.87 14.03
N ALA A 80 -5.79 -4.98 14.13
CA ALA A 80 -6.11 -6.07 15.01
C ALA A 80 -6.13 -5.66 16.49
N GLU A 81 -5.11 -4.92 16.95
CA GLU A 81 -5.05 -4.37 18.31
C GLU A 81 -6.23 -3.44 18.61
N PHE A 82 -6.58 -2.56 17.68
CA PHE A 82 -7.72 -1.65 17.82
C PHE A 82 -9.06 -2.40 17.95
N MET A 83 -9.26 -3.43 17.11
CA MET A 83 -10.46 -4.27 17.16
C MET A 83 -10.56 -5.00 18.50
N THR A 84 -9.46 -5.59 19.00
CA THR A 84 -9.44 -6.28 20.29
C THR A 84 -9.78 -5.33 21.45
N ILE A 85 -9.18 -4.15 21.50
CA ILE A 85 -9.45 -3.15 22.55
C ILE A 85 -10.92 -2.71 22.51
N THR A 86 -11.47 -2.48 21.32
CA THR A 86 -12.86 -2.05 21.13
C THR A 86 -13.84 -3.12 21.61
N LEU A 87 -13.60 -4.39 21.28
CA LEU A 87 -14.41 -5.51 21.76
C LEU A 87 -14.35 -5.65 23.29
N LEU A 88 -13.15 -5.54 23.87
CA LEU A 88 -12.95 -5.70 25.31
C LEU A 88 -13.63 -4.58 26.12
N LYS A 89 -13.65 -3.35 25.59
CA LYS A 89 -14.42 -2.23 26.17
C LYS A 89 -15.93 -2.39 26.06
N LYS A 90 -16.43 -3.18 25.10
CA LYS A 90 -17.87 -3.41 24.90
C LYS A 90 -18.44 -4.53 25.78
N VAL A 91 -17.57 -5.43 26.26
CA VAL A 91 -17.92 -6.56 27.13
C VAL A 91 -17.92 -6.16 28.62
N LYS A 92 -17.23 -5.07 28.99
CA LYS A 92 -17.19 -4.51 30.34
C LYS A 92 -18.28 -3.44 30.51
#